data_AF-A0A433A9H4-F1
#
_entry.id   AF-A0A433A9H4-F1
#
_cell.length_a   1.000
_cell.length_b   1.000
_cell.length_c   1.000
_cell.angle_alpha   90.00
_cell.angle_beta   90.00
_cell.angle_gamma   90.00
#
_symmetry.space_group_name_H-M   'P 1'
#
loop_
_entity.id
_entity.type
_entity.pdbx_description
1 polymer ?
#
loop_
_entity_poly.entity_id
_entity_poly.type
_entity_poly.pdbx_seq_one_letter_code
_entity_poly.pdbx_strand_id
1 'polypeptide(L)'
;MGLKIYQLGELFGIFLLLGSTAMQMFYLDPLKREIEWRLAAFSTQQSAQVQIKAIYDNRIEVLQAVNAPPEKIAGAQAARDETLSRFKTSDADISDFMIAKEGVEDNLQYIVLALFAFGTLLAGFGRAMEMRSHRS
;
A
#
# COMPACT_ATOMS: atom_id res chain seq x y z
N MET A 1 7.81 34.83 -35.20
CA MET A 1 7.30 33.44 -35.33
C MET A 1 6.59 33.10 -34.03
N GLY A 2 5.27 32.97 -34.04
CA GLY A 2 4.49 32.61 -32.85
C GLY A 2 4.14 31.13 -32.86
N LEU A 3 4.16 30.48 -31.69
CA LEU A 3 3.65 29.12 -31.52
C LEU A 3 2.16 29.08 -31.86
N LYS A 4 1.76 28.12 -32.69
CA LYS A 4 0.35 27.90 -33.00
C LYS A 4 -0.34 27.26 -31.79
N ILE A 5 -1.64 27.52 -31.62
CA ILE A 5 -2.43 27.06 -30.47
C ILE A 5 -2.31 25.53 -30.25
N TYR A 6 -2.24 24.75 -31.33
CA TYR A 6 -2.10 23.29 -31.24
C TYR A 6 -0.71 22.83 -30.77
N GLN A 7 0.36 23.60 -31.03
CA GLN A 7 1.72 23.32 -30.52
C GLN A 7 1.82 23.65 -29.02
N LEU A 8 1.12 24.71 -28.57
CA LEU A 8 0.95 25.01 -27.15
C LEU A 8 0.19 23.89 -26.43
N GLY A 9 -0.87 23.37 -27.06
CA GLY A 9 -1.60 22.21 -26.56
C GLY A 9 -0.73 20.95 -26.47
N GLU A 10 0.12 20.70 -27.48
CA GLU A 10 1.08 19.59 -27.45
C GLU A 10 2.08 19.73 -26.30
N LEU A 11 2.68 20.91 -26.13
CA LEU A 11 3.67 21.16 -25.09
C LEU A 11 3.06 20.98 -23.68
N PHE A 12 1.83 21.47 -23.49
CA PHE A 12 1.10 21.29 -22.26
C PHE A 12 0.75 19.81 -22.03
N GLY A 13 0.34 19.08 -23.07
CA GLY A 13 0.11 17.64 -22.99
C GLY A 13 1.34 16.86 -22.58
N ILE A 14 2.50 17.17 -23.16
CA ILE A 14 3.80 16.58 -22.80
C ILE A 14 4.15 16.89 -21.34
N PHE A 15 3.93 18.12 -20.88
CA PHE A 15 4.15 18.49 -19.48
C PHE A 15 3.31 17.66 -18.52
N LEU A 16 2.01 17.46 -18.83
CA LEU A 16 1.13 16.61 -18.03
C LEU A 16 1.57 15.13 -18.01
N LEU A 17 2.05 14.61 -19.15
CA LEU A 17 2.60 13.26 -19.24
C LEU A 17 3.85 13.09 -18.37
N LEU A 18 4.78 14.03 -18.45
CA LEU A 18 5.98 14.03 -17.61
C LEU A 18 5.62 14.15 -16.13
N GLY A 19 4.66 14.99 -15.79
CA GLY A 19 4.12 15.13 -14.42
C GLY A 19 3.49 13.83 -13.91
N SER A 20 2.71 13.15 -14.75
CA SER A 20 2.12 11.83 -14.45
C SER A 20 3.20 10.78 -14.16
N THR A 21 4.22 10.69 -15.03
CA THR A 21 5.34 9.74 -14.84
C THR A 21 6.14 10.06 -13.57
N ALA A 22 6.40 11.33 -13.30
CA ALA A 22 7.09 11.74 -12.08
C ALA A 22 6.28 11.40 -10.82
N MET A 23 4.97 11.66 -10.83
CA MET A 23 4.08 11.30 -9.72
C MET A 23 4.04 9.79 -9.48
N GLN A 24 3.99 9.00 -10.56
CA GLN A 24 4.07 7.54 -10.48
C GLN A 24 5.37 7.08 -9.81
N MET A 25 6.52 7.52 -10.32
CA MET A 25 7.83 7.04 -9.85
C MET A 25 8.20 7.53 -8.44
N PHE A 26 7.90 8.78 -8.11
CA PHE A 26 8.39 9.40 -6.87
C PHE A 26 7.44 9.31 -5.70
N TYR A 27 6.15 9.07 -5.95
CA TYR A 27 5.14 9.06 -4.89
C TYR A 27 4.33 7.76 -4.87
N LEU A 28 3.82 7.30 -6.02
CA LEU A 28 2.89 6.17 -6.05
C LEU A 28 3.61 4.82 -5.87
N ASP A 29 4.65 4.56 -6.65
CA ASP A 29 5.41 3.30 -6.57
C ASP A 29 6.08 3.10 -5.19
N PRO A 30 6.70 4.13 -4.57
CA PRO A 30 7.24 4.00 -3.23
C PRO A 30 6.17 3.72 -2.17
N LEU A 31 5.00 4.36 -2.28
CA LEU A 31 3.88 4.17 -1.35
C LEU A 31 3.32 2.75 -1.43
N LYS A 32 3.06 2.25 -2.64
CA LYS A 32 2.64 0.86 -2.90
C LYS A 32 3.59 -0.14 -2.28
N ARG A 33 4.89 0.04 -2.54
CA ARG A 33 5.93 -0.82 -1.99
C ARG A 33 5.92 -0.80 -0.46
N GLU A 34 5.80 0.37 0.17
CA GLU A 34 5.73 0.45 1.64
C GLU A 34 4.52 -0.32 2.21
N ILE A 35 3.35 -0.17 1.59
CA ILE A 35 2.13 -0.88 1.98
C ILE A 35 2.32 -2.40 1.84
N GLU A 36 2.85 -2.86 0.71
CA GLU A 36 3.14 -4.28 0.47
C GLU A 36 4.10 -4.87 1.51
N TRP A 37 5.19 -4.18 1.82
CA TRP A 37 6.16 -4.63 2.83
C TRP A 37 5.54 -4.74 4.22
N ARG A 38 4.69 -3.77 4.60
CA ARG A 38 4.00 -3.79 5.89
C ARG A 38 2.93 -4.87 5.95
N LEU A 39 2.20 -5.10 4.86
CA LEU A 39 1.24 -6.19 4.75
C LEU A 39 1.93 -7.57 4.87
N ALA A 40 3.09 -7.73 4.24
CA ALA A 40 3.89 -8.95 4.36
C ALA A 40 4.41 -9.17 5.79
N ALA A 41 4.89 -8.11 6.45
CA ALA A 41 5.30 -8.15 7.86
C ALA A 41 4.13 -8.53 8.78
N PHE A 42 2.96 -7.94 8.54
CA PHE A 42 1.72 -8.24 9.28
C PHE A 42 1.26 -9.70 9.11
N SER A 43 1.26 -10.21 7.88
CA SER A 43 0.94 -11.61 7.61
C SER A 43 1.90 -12.57 8.33
N THR A 44 3.19 -12.22 8.37
CA THR A 44 4.21 -12.97 9.13
C THR A 44 3.93 -12.91 10.63
N GLN A 45 3.53 -11.75 11.17
CA GLN A 45 3.16 -11.58 12.57
C GLN A 45 1.90 -12.38 12.94
N GLN A 46 0.86 -12.39 12.11
CA GLN A 46 -0.32 -13.21 12.34
C GLN A 46 0.02 -14.72 12.34
N SER A 47 0.85 -15.16 11.39
CA SER A 47 1.31 -16.55 11.38
C SER A 47 2.08 -16.91 12.65
N ALA A 48 2.97 -16.02 13.11
CA ALA A 48 3.70 -16.19 14.37
C ALA A 48 2.75 -16.20 15.58
N GLN A 49 1.73 -15.34 15.61
CA GLN A 49 0.73 -15.30 16.67
C GLN A 49 -0.04 -16.63 16.77
N VAL A 50 -0.45 -17.20 15.63
CA VAL A 50 -1.14 -18.51 15.59
C VAL A 50 -0.23 -19.63 16.10
N GLN A 51 1.04 -19.64 15.68
CA GLN A 51 2.01 -20.63 16.15
C GLN A 51 2.29 -20.51 17.64
N ILE A 52 2.51 -19.30 18.15
CA ILE A 52 2.74 -19.02 19.57
C ILE A 52 1.52 -19.45 20.39
N LYS A 53 0.31 -19.10 19.94
CA LYS A 53 -0.93 -19.56 20.57
C LYS A 53 -0.97 -21.09 20.67
N ALA A 54 -0.71 -21.79 19.57
CA ALA A 54 -0.71 -23.25 19.55
C ALA A 54 0.35 -23.87 20.49
N ILE A 55 1.53 -23.26 20.63
CA ILE A 55 2.57 -23.71 21.56
C ILE A 55 2.09 -23.58 23.01
N TYR A 56 1.52 -22.43 23.37
CA TYR A 56 1.01 -22.21 24.72
C TYR A 56 -0.20 -23.08 25.03
N ASP A 57 -1.13 -23.23 24.09
CA ASP A 57 -2.31 -24.09 24.26
C ASP A 57 -1.88 -25.56 24.45
N ASN A 58 -0.95 -26.07 23.63
CA ASN A 58 -0.36 -27.41 23.85
C ASN A 58 0.31 -27.55 25.21
N ARG A 59 1.08 -26.53 25.64
CA ARG A 59 1.72 -26.54 26.97
C ARG A 59 0.70 -26.60 28.09
N ILE A 60 -0.39 -25.84 27.98
CA ILE A 60 -1.49 -25.82 28.97
C ILE A 60 -2.18 -27.19 29.00
N GLU A 61 -2.48 -27.77 27.83
CA GLU A 61 -3.08 -29.10 27.73
C GLU A 61 -2.20 -30.18 28.37
N VAL A 62 -0.88 -30.15 28.12
CA VAL A 62 0.06 -31.08 28.76
C VAL A 62 0.09 -30.88 30.28
N LEU A 63 0.11 -29.63 30.76
CA LEU A 63 0.08 -29.33 32.20
C LEU A 63 -1.22 -29.82 32.86
N GLN A 64 -2.35 -29.71 32.15
CA GLN A 64 -3.64 -30.24 32.60
C GLN A 64 -3.64 -31.78 32.60
N ALA A 65 -3.11 -32.41 31.56
CA ALA A 65 -3.05 -33.87 31.42
C ALA A 65 -2.19 -34.53 32.52
N VAL A 66 -1.14 -33.84 33.00
CA VAL A 66 -0.29 -34.33 34.10
C VAL A 66 -0.79 -33.90 35.49
N ASN A 67 -1.98 -33.29 35.61
CA ASN A 67 -2.51 -32.74 36.86
C ASN A 67 -1.50 -31.83 37.58
N ALA A 68 -0.84 -30.95 36.82
CA ALA A 68 0.10 -29.99 37.39
C ALA A 68 -0.63 -29.04 38.38
N PRO A 69 0.10 -28.46 39.37
CA PRO A 69 -0.47 -27.51 40.30
C PRO A 69 -1.20 -26.36 39.57
N PRO A 70 -2.38 -25.93 40.06
CA PRO A 70 -3.20 -24.91 39.38
C PRO A 70 -2.46 -23.58 39.19
N GLU A 71 -1.52 -23.24 40.07
CA GLU A 71 -0.63 -22.08 39.92
C GLU A 71 0.23 -22.13 38.65
N LYS A 72 0.71 -23.31 38.25
CA LYS A 72 1.52 -23.48 37.02
C LYS A 72 0.68 -23.37 35.76
N ILE A 73 -0.58 -23.82 35.82
CA ILE A 73 -1.54 -23.69 34.72
C ILE A 73 -1.95 -22.21 34.56
N ALA A 74 -2.27 -21.52 35.66
CA ALA A 74 -2.60 -20.10 35.66
C ALA A 74 -1.43 -19.23 35.18
N GLY A 75 -0.19 -19.55 35.60
CA GLY A 75 1.01 -18.87 35.11
C GLY A 75 1.25 -19.05 33.61
N ALA A 76 0.97 -20.25 33.06
CA ALA A 76 1.07 -20.50 31.61
C ALA A 76 -0.02 -19.77 30.81
N GLN A 77 -1.25 -19.67 31.36
CA GLN A 77 -2.34 -18.89 30.78
C GLN A 77 -2.04 -17.38 30.78
N ALA A 78 -1.56 -16.84 31.90
CA ALA A 78 -1.18 -15.43 32.01
C ALA A 78 -0.04 -15.07 31.02
N ALA A 79 0.98 -15.93 30.90
CA ALA A 79 2.07 -15.72 29.94
C ALA A 79 1.59 -15.77 28.48
N ARG A 80 0.64 -16.65 28.15
CA ARG A 80 0.00 -16.70 26.83
C ARG A 80 -0.75 -15.39 26.56
N ASP A 81 -1.59 -14.96 27.50
CA ASP A 81 -2.45 -13.80 27.32
C ASP A 81 -1.63 -12.50 27.24
N GLU A 82 -0.57 -12.36 28.04
CA GLU A 82 0.38 -11.25 27.93
C GLU A 82 1.04 -11.22 26.55
N THR A 83 1.54 -12.37 26.08
CA THR A 83 2.23 -12.46 24.79
C THR A 83 1.27 -12.16 23.63
N LEU A 84 0.05 -12.70 23.64
CA LEU A 84 -0.97 -12.44 22.63
C LEU A 84 -1.49 -11.00 22.64
N SER A 85 -1.49 -10.32 23.79
CA SER A 85 -1.91 -8.92 23.91
C SER A 85 -1.01 -7.96 23.11
N ARG A 86 0.29 -8.27 23.04
CA ARG A 86 1.28 -7.48 22.28
C ARG A 86 1.04 -7.56 20.77
N PHE A 87 0.62 -8.73 20.28
CA PHE A 87 0.24 -8.90 18.87
C PHE A 87 -1.03 -8.11 18.53
N LYS A 88 -2.08 -8.16 19.37
CA LYS A 88 -3.32 -7.40 19.12
C LYS A 88 -3.11 -5.88 19.02
N THR A 89 -2.19 -5.34 19.81
CA THR A 89 -1.85 -3.91 19.78
C THR A 89 -1.12 -3.57 18.48
N SER A 90 -0.12 -4.39 18.11
CA SER A 90 0.60 -4.25 16.84
C SER A 90 -0.33 -4.38 15.62
N ASP A 91 -1.33 -5.25 15.70
CA ASP A 91 -2.28 -5.47 14.61
C ASP A 91 -3.20 -4.25 14.38
N ALA A 92 -3.65 -3.60 15.46
CA ALA A 92 -4.47 -2.40 15.38
C ALA A 92 -3.70 -1.21 14.75
N ASP A 93 -2.46 -1.00 15.17
CA ASP A 93 -1.60 0.08 14.64
C ASP A 93 -1.32 -0.10 13.14
N ILE A 94 -1.14 -1.34 12.69
CA ILE A 94 -0.92 -1.65 11.26
C ILE A 94 -2.21 -1.44 10.46
N SER A 95 -3.36 -1.85 11.00
CA SER A 95 -4.67 -1.64 10.35
C SER A 95 -4.95 -0.15 10.12
N ASP A 96 -4.76 0.68 11.14
CA ASP A 96 -4.96 2.14 11.03
C ASP A 96 -3.99 2.76 10.03
N PHE A 97 -2.72 2.31 10.02
CA PHE A 97 -1.75 2.74 9.04
C PHE A 97 -2.16 2.37 7.60
N MET A 98 -2.64 1.14 7.38
CA MET A 98 -3.08 0.67 6.07
C MET A 98 -4.26 1.49 5.55
N ILE A 99 -5.31 1.67 6.37
CA ILE A 99 -6.50 2.44 5.98
C ILE A 99 -6.13 3.87 5.59
N ALA A 100 -5.25 4.51 6.36
CA ALA A 100 -4.81 5.87 6.07
C ALA A 100 -3.98 5.98 4.77
N LYS A 101 -3.18 4.96 4.45
CA LYS A 101 -2.27 4.98 3.30
C LYS A 101 -2.93 4.53 2.01
N GLU A 102 -3.87 3.59 2.08
CA GLU A 102 -4.68 3.13 0.94
C GLU A 102 -5.51 4.28 0.35
N GLY A 103 -6.14 5.10 1.20
CA GLY A 103 -6.88 6.28 0.73
C GLY A 103 -6.01 7.34 0.04
N VAL A 104 -4.74 7.47 0.48
CA VAL A 104 -3.77 8.37 -0.16
C VAL A 104 -3.30 7.79 -1.50
N GLU A 105 -3.04 6.48 -1.56
CA GLU A 105 -2.64 5.78 -2.77
C GLU A 105 -3.70 5.90 -3.87
N ASP A 106 -4.95 5.59 -3.55
CA ASP A 106 -6.07 5.63 -4.49
C ASP A 106 -6.26 7.02 -5.08
N ASN A 107 -6.26 8.05 -4.23
CA ASN A 107 -6.40 9.42 -4.69
C ASN A 107 -5.24 9.84 -5.61
N LEU A 108 -4.02 9.46 -5.26
CA LEU A 108 -2.85 9.72 -6.09
C LEU A 108 -2.92 8.99 -7.43
N GLN A 109 -3.44 7.76 -7.44
CA GLN A 109 -3.63 6.95 -8.65
C GLN A 109 -4.62 7.61 -9.60
N TYR A 110 -5.73 8.14 -9.08
CA TYR A 110 -6.69 8.90 -9.89
C TYR A 110 -6.07 10.15 -10.51
N ILE A 111 -5.24 10.89 -9.75
CA ILE A 111 -4.55 12.07 -10.27
C ILE A 111 -3.57 11.67 -11.38
N VAL A 112 -2.75 10.63 -11.16
CA VAL A 112 -1.81 10.14 -12.18
C VAL A 112 -2.53 9.73 -13.46
N LEU A 113 -3.65 9.01 -13.33
CA LEU A 113 -4.48 8.57 -14.45
C LEU A 113 -5.07 9.76 -15.21
N ALA A 114 -5.60 10.75 -14.50
CA ALA A 114 -6.14 11.95 -15.10
C ALA A 114 -5.06 12.73 -15.87
N LEU A 115 -3.89 12.96 -15.25
CA LEU A 115 -2.75 13.63 -15.89
C LEU A 115 -2.29 12.87 -17.14
N PHE A 116 -2.23 11.54 -17.08
CA PHE A 116 -1.84 10.70 -18.22
C PHE A 116 -2.85 10.80 -19.37
N ALA A 117 -4.15 10.64 -19.07
CA ALA A 117 -5.21 10.65 -20.07
C ALA A 117 -5.31 12.02 -20.76
N PHE A 118 -5.34 13.10 -19.98
CA PHE A 118 -5.38 14.47 -20.52
C PHE A 118 -4.09 14.80 -21.28
N GLY A 119 -2.93 14.43 -20.74
CA GLY A 119 -1.65 14.65 -21.39
C GLY A 119 -1.56 13.96 -22.75
N THR A 120 -1.99 12.69 -22.82
CA THR A 120 -2.01 11.90 -24.07
C THR A 120 -2.93 12.52 -25.11
N LEU A 121 -4.13 12.94 -24.70
CA LEU A 121 -5.11 13.55 -25.61
C LEU A 121 -4.58 14.86 -26.20
N LEU A 122 -4.01 15.74 -25.36
CA LEU A 122 -3.51 17.04 -25.78
C LEU A 122 -2.25 16.94 -26.63
N ALA A 123 -1.31 16.07 -26.25
CA ALA A 123 -0.10 15.79 -27.02
C ALA A 123 -0.44 15.14 -28.37
N GLY A 124 -1.31 14.13 -28.37
CA GLY A 124 -1.76 13.43 -29.56
C GLY A 124 -2.51 14.33 -30.53
N PHE A 125 -3.41 15.18 -30.02
CA PHE A 125 -4.16 16.13 -30.84
C PHE A 125 -3.25 17.19 -31.47
N GLY A 126 -2.35 17.78 -30.70
CA GLY A 126 -1.40 18.78 -31.21
C GLY A 126 -0.52 18.21 -32.33
N ARG A 127 0.00 17.01 -32.12
CA ARG A 127 0.84 16.30 -33.09
C ARG A 127 0.08 15.89 -34.35
N ALA A 128 -1.17 15.45 -34.23
CA ALA A 128 -2.03 15.13 -35.37
C ALA A 128 -2.37 16.38 -36.22
N MET A 129 -2.63 17.52 -35.58
CA MET A 129 -2.88 18.80 -36.25
C MET A 129 -1.64 19.32 -36.97
N GLU A 130 -0.46 19.16 -36.37
CA GLU A 130 0.81 19.50 -37.02
C GLU A 130 1.03 18.69 -38.30
N MET A 131 0.83 17.37 -38.26
CA MET A 131 0.92 16.49 -39.44
C MET A 131 -0.08 16.88 -40.53
N ARG A 132 -1.30 17.27 -40.16
CA ARG A 132 -2.31 17.73 -41.13
C ARG A 132 -1.90 19.04 -41.79
N SER A 133 -1.33 19.98 -41.03
CA SER A 133 -0.88 21.27 -41.54
C SER A 133 0.32 21.19 -42.49
N HIS A 134 1.13 20.12 -42.38
CA HIS A 134 2.25 19.86 -43.29
C HIS A 134 1.86 19.11 -44.57
N ARG A 135 0.64 18.53 -44.62
CA ARG A 135 0.12 17.82 -45.79
C ARG A 135 -0.80 18.66 -46.68
N SER A 136 -1.26 19.82 -46.21
CA SER A 136 -2.00 20.81 -47.01
C SER A 136 -1.06 21.82 -47.64
#